data_AF-A0A485LYX4-F1
#
_entry.id   AF-A0A485LYX4-F1
#
_cell.length_a   1.000
_cell.length_b   1.000
_cell.length_c   1.000
_cell.angle_alpha   90.00
_cell.angle_beta   90.00
_cell.angle_gamma   90.00
#
_symmetry.space_group_name_H-M   'P 1'
#
loop_
_entity.id
_entity.type
_entity.pdbx_description
1 polymer ?
#
loop_
_entity_poly.entity_id
_entity_poly.type
_entity_poly.pdbx_seq_one_letter_code
_entity_poly.pdbx_strand_id
1 'polypeptide(L)' 'MKERVEEVLKKVRPYLQRDGGDVELVDVDASGLVKVRLKGACSG' A
#
# COMPACT_ATOMS: atom_id res chain seq x y z
N MET A 1 -2.87 -14.54 -2.33
CA MET A 1 -2.11 -13.70 -1.36
C MET A 1 -2.32 -12.22 -1.63
N LYS A 2 -2.21 -11.79 -2.89
CA LYS A 2 -2.48 -10.41 -3.35
C LYS A 2 -3.79 -9.82 -2.82
N GLU A 3 -4.93 -10.49 -2.98
CA GLU A 3 -6.23 -10.00 -2.51
C GLU A 3 -6.26 -9.70 -1.00
N ARG A 4 -5.63 -10.54 -0.18
CA ARG A 4 -5.53 -10.31 1.27
C ARG A 4 -4.71 -9.07 1.59
N VAL A 5 -3.63 -8.83 0.83
CA VAL A 5 -2.80 -7.63 0.98
C VAL A 5 -3.58 -6.39 0.55
N GLU A 6 -4.33 -6.45 -0.56
CA GLU A 6 -5.17 -5.35 -1.02
C GLU A 6 -6.27 -4.99 -0.01
N GLU A 7 -6.93 -5.98 0.59
CA GLU A 7 -7.94 -5.75 1.63
C GLU A 7 -7.37 -5.06 2.87
N VAL A 8 -6.13 -5.40 3.27
CA VAL A 8 -5.45 -4.72 4.37
C VAL A 8 -5.04 -3.30 3.95
N LEU A 9 -4.48 -3.13 2.76
CA LEU A 9 -4.10 -1.80 2.26
C LEU A 9 -5.30 -0.85 2.18
N LYS A 10 -6.48 -1.33 1.76
CA LYS A 10 -7.73 -0.54 1.77
C LYS A 10 -8.10 -0.02 3.16
N LYS A 11 -7.78 -0.76 4.22
CA LYS A 11 -8.03 -0.32 5.61
C LYS A 11 -7.02 0.72 6.09
N VAL A 12 -5.79 0.70 5.56
CA VAL A 12 -4.71 1.62 5.97
C VAL A 12 -4.73 2.91 5.16
N ARG A 13 -5.12 2.86 3.89
CA ARG A 13 -5.18 4.02 2.98
C ARG A 13 -5.90 5.25 3.55
N PRO A 14 -7.06 5.15 4.22
CA PRO A 14 -7.72 6.32 4.79
C PRO A 14 -6.85 7.09 5.78
N TYR A 15 -5.97 6.41 6.52
CA TYR A 15 -5.05 7.06 7.45
C TYR A 15 -3.93 7.77 6.70
N LEU A 16 -3.31 7.09 5.73
CA LEU A 16 -2.25 7.68 4.89
C LEU A 16 -2.76 8.90 4.10
N GLN A 17 -3.99 8.83 3.57
CA GLN A 17 -4.63 9.91 2.82
C GLN A 17 -4.98 11.11 3.71
N ARG A 18 -5.32 10.91 4.99
CA ARG A 18 -5.50 12.01 5.95
C ARG A 18 -4.21 12.78 6.19
N ASP A 19 -3.08 12.09 6.15
CA ASP A 19 -1.75 12.70 6.27
C ASP A 19 -1.19 13.19 4.92
N GLY A 20 -2.02 13.20 3.85
CA GLY A 20 -1.66 13.70 2.53
C GLY A 20 -0.86 12.73 1.65
N GLY A 21 -0.74 11.47 2.05
CA GLY A 21 -0.03 10.41 1.33
C GLY A 21 -0.96 9.33 0.77
N ASP A 22 -0.38 8.37 0.06
CA ASP A 22 -1.09 7.15 -0.37
C ASP A 22 -0.09 6.01 -0.65
N VAL A 23 -0.60 4.80 -0.85
CA VAL A 23 0.18 3.61 -1.15
C VAL A 23 -0.50 2.73 -2.19
N GLU A 24 0.27 2.30 -3.18
CA GLU A 24 -0.17 1.39 -4.24
C GLU A 24 0.58 0.06 -4.18
N LEU A 25 -0.14 -1.05 -4.31
CA LEU A 25 0.44 -2.37 -4.41
C LEU A 25 1.04 -2.57 -5.81
N VAL A 26 2.34 -2.82 -5.88
CA VAL A 26 3.05 -3.06 -7.14
C VAL A 26 3.12 -4.56 -7.43
N ASP A 27 3.54 -5.35 -6.44
CA ASP A 27 3.75 -6.79 -6.60
C ASP A 27 3.69 -7.54 -5.26
N VAL A 28 3.36 -8.82 -5.32
CA VAL A 28 3.47 -9.77 -4.20
C VAL A 28 4.08 -11.04 -4.74
N ASP A 29 5.30 -11.35 -4.32
CA ASP A 29 5.99 -12.54 -4.79
C ASP A 29 5.54 -13.80 -4.02
N ALA A 30 5.99 -14.97 -4.49
CA ALA A 30 5.65 -16.26 -3.88
C ALA A 30 6.29 -16.47 -2.48
N SER A 31 7.35 -15.71 -2.14
CA SER A 31 7.96 -15.75 -0.82
C SER A 31 7.28 -14.85 0.21
N GLY A 32 6.33 -14.01 -0.22
CA GLY A 32 5.56 -13.10 0.63
C GLY A 32 6.15 -11.70 0.74
N LEU A 33 7.19 -11.38 -0.03
CA LEU A 33 7.70 -10.03 -0.23
C LEU A 33 6.67 -9.19 -0.99
N VAL A 34 6.23 -8.10 -0.35
CA VAL A 34 5.27 -7.16 -0.90
C VAL A 34 6.00 -5.91 -1.37
N LYS A 35 5.88 -5.58 -2.65
CA LYS A 35 6.39 -4.33 -3.21
C LYS A 35 5.26 -3.33 -3.30
N VAL A 36 5.49 -2.15 -2.73
CA VAL A 36 4.53 -1.03 -2.78
C VAL A 36 5.21 0.23 -3.32
N ARG A 37 4.39 1.12 -3.88
CA ARG A 37 4.80 2.47 -4.28
C ARG A 37 4.08 3.47 -3.39
N LEU A 38 4.85 4.29 -2.70
CA LEU A 38 4.34 5.42 -1.93
C LEU A 38 4.00 6.57 -2.88
N LYS A 39 2.94 7.33 -2.57
CA LYS A 39 2.46 8.48 -3.34
C LYS A 39 2.16 9.66 -2.41
N GLY A 40 2.04 10.86 -2.98
CA GLY A 40 1.72 12.08 -2.24
C GLY A 40 2.82 12.48 -1.26
N ALA A 41 2.43 12.94 -0.07
CA ALA A 41 3.35 13.33 1.00
C ALA A 41 4.22 12.18 1.52
N CYS A 42 3.86 10.91 1.24
CA CYS A 42 4.70 9.75 1.59
C CYS A 42 5.91 9.55 0.66
N SER A 43 6.03 10.33 -0.42
CA SER A 43 7.14 10.24 -1.38
C SER A 43 8.16 11.38 -1.26
N GLY A 44 8.00 12.24 -0.25
CA GLY A 44 8.88 13.38 0.04
C GLY A 44 10.12 13.00 0.84
#